data_AF-A0A1V5WK60-F1
#
_entry.id   AF-A0A1V5WK60-F1
#
_cell.length_a   1.000
_cell.length_b   1.000
_cell.length_c   1.000
_cell.angle_alpha   90.00
_cell.angle_beta   90.00
_cell.angle_gamma   90.00
#
_symmetry.space_group_name_H-M   'P 1'
#
loop_
_entity.id
_entity.type
_entity.pdbx_description
1 polymer ?
#
loop_
_entity_poly.entity_id
_entity_poly.type
_entity_poly.pdbx_seq_one_letter_code
_entity_poly.pdbx_strand_id
1 'polypeptide(L)' 'MAYKLDGAKFETLEDLVEALYPLYSDKMSEEEFKKYCEENAEKT' A
#
# COMPACT_ATOMS: atom_id res chain seq x y z
N MET A 1 -14.47 -2.27 -3.57
CA MET A 1 -13.26 -3.08 -3.44
C MET A 1 -12.28 -2.23 -2.68
N ALA A 2 -11.95 -2.62 -1.47
CA ALA A 2 -11.01 -1.92 -0.61
C ALA A 2 -9.72 -2.74 -0.52
N TYR A 3 -8.60 -2.03 -0.53
CA TYR A 3 -7.26 -2.59 -0.44
C TYR A 3 -6.88 -2.71 1.02
N LYS A 4 -6.47 -3.91 1.43
CA LYS A 4 -6.01 -4.16 2.79
C LYS A 4 -4.57 -4.65 2.78
N LEU A 5 -3.70 -3.95 3.50
CA LEU A 5 -2.27 -4.29 3.67
C LEU A 5 -1.87 -4.00 5.12
N ASP A 6 -1.12 -4.91 5.75
CA ASP A 6 -0.66 -4.79 7.15
C ASP A 6 -1.76 -4.47 8.19
N GLY A 7 -2.98 -4.96 7.93
CA GLY A 7 -4.14 -4.71 8.80
C GLY A 7 -4.79 -3.33 8.62
N ALA A 8 -4.19 -2.44 7.83
CA ALA A 8 -4.82 -1.21 7.38
C ALA A 8 -5.70 -1.47 6.15
N LYS A 9 -6.84 -0.79 6.06
CA LYS A 9 -7.81 -0.94 4.97
C LYS A 9 -8.12 0.42 4.39
N PHE A 10 -7.96 0.55 3.08
CA PHE A 10 -8.14 1.78 2.33
C PHE A 10 -9.09 1.55 1.16
N GLU A 11 -9.78 2.61 0.72
CA GLU A 11 -10.70 2.53 -0.40
C GLU A 11 -9.97 2.39 -1.73
N THR A 12 -8.81 3.05 -1.85
CA THR A 12 -7.97 2.98 -3.04
C THR A 12 -6.54 2.56 -2.72
N LEU A 13 -5.82 2.10 -3.74
CA LEU A 13 -4.40 1.77 -3.62
C LEU A 13 -3.55 3.03 -3.39
N GLU A 14 -3.95 4.18 -3.95
CA GLU A 14 -3.25 5.44 -3.76
C GLU A 14 -3.31 5.90 -2.30
N ASP A 15 -4.50 5.84 -1.67
CA ASP A 15 -4.64 6.18 -0.24
C ASP A 15 -3.77 5.27 0.64
N LEU A 16 -3.70 3.98 0.28
CA LEU A 16 -2.87 3.00 0.97
C LEU A 16 -1.39 3.35 0.82
N VAL A 17 -0.97 3.67 -0.41
CA VAL A 17 0.41 4.06 -0.70
C VAL A 17 0.76 5.34 0.04
N GLU A 18 -0.02 6.41 -0.04
CA GLU A 18 0.27 7.67 0.66
C GLU A 18 0.32 7.50 2.18
N ALA A 19 -0.56 6.68 2.76
CA ALA A 19 -0.60 6.47 4.21
C ALA A 19 0.51 5.55 4.73
N LEU A 20 0.86 4.50 3.97
CA LEU A 20 1.85 3.50 4.41
C LEU A 20 3.26 3.79 3.87
N TYR A 21 3.41 4.53 2.76
CA TYR A 21 4.71 4.82 2.16
C TYR A 21 5.70 5.46 3.13
N PRO A 22 5.32 6.40 4.03
CA PRO A 22 6.24 6.90 5.04
C PRO A 22 6.90 5.80 5.88
N LEU A 23 6.20 4.70 6.17
CA LEU A 23 6.73 3.55 6.92
C LEU A 23 7.63 2.63 6.08
N TYR A 24 7.51 2.71 4.76
CA TYR A 24 8.24 1.90 3.79
C TYR A 24 9.31 2.68 3.01
N SER A 25 9.36 4.01 3.17
CA SER A 25 10.27 4.92 2.47
C SER A 25 11.75 4.63 2.74
N ASP A 26 12.06 4.10 3.92
CA ASP A 26 13.41 3.64 4.28
C ASP A 26 13.79 2.30 3.64
N LYS A 27 12.81 1.52 3.17
CA LYS A 27 13.01 0.17 2.62
C LYS A 27 13.01 0.14 1.10
N MET A 28 12.20 0.98 0.46
CA MET A 28 11.99 0.98 -0.99
C MET A 28 11.48 2.33 -1.48
N SER A 29 11.60 2.58 -2.78
CA SER A 29 11.02 3.75 -3.43
C SER A 29 9.50 3.68 -3.50
N GLU A 30 8.84 4.82 -3.73
CA GLU A 30 7.38 4.90 -3.83
C GLU A 30 6.83 4.02 -4.95
N GLU A 31 7.53 3.95 -6.09
CA GLU A 31 7.15 3.08 -7.21
C GLU A 31 7.23 1.59 -6.85
N GLU A 32 8.28 1.19 -6.13
CA GLU A 32 8.41 -0.17 -5.62
C GLU A 32 7.33 -0.49 -4.59
N PHE A 33 7.02 0.48 -3.72
CA PHE A 33 5.97 0.32 -2.74
C PHE A 33 4.59 0.22 -3.38
N LYS A 34 4.31 1.00 -4.42
CA LYS A 34 3.07 0.92 -5.17
C LYS A 34 2.86 -0.47 -5.77
N LYS A 35 3.89 -1.04 -6.41
CA LYS A 35 3.84 -2.43 -6.91
C LYS A 35 3.67 -3.44 -5.79
N TYR A 36 4.40 -3.27 -4.69
CA TYR A 36 4.26 -4.11 -3.51
C TYR A 36 2.81 -4.14 -3.01
N CYS A 37 2.16 -2.98 -2.93
CA CYS A 37 0.76 -2.86 -2.56
C CYS A 37 -0.17 -3.54 -3.58
N GLU A 38 0.08 -3.41 -4.89
CA GLU A 38 -0.74 -4.06 -5.92
C GLU A 38 -0.69 -5.59 -5.85
N GLU A 39 0.49 -6.14 -5.51
CA GLU A 39 0.73 -7.58 -5.44
C GLU A 39 0.34 -8.19 -4.09
N ASN A 40 0.51 -7.45 -2.99
CA ASN A 40 0.35 -7.97 -1.63
C ASN A 40 -0.95 -7.52 -0.93
N ALA A 41 -1.61 -6.45 -1.41
CA ALA A 41 -2.85 -6.02 -0.78
C ALA A 41 -3.99 -7.01 -1.07
N GLU A 42 -4.68 -7.42 0.00
CA GLU A 42 -5.91 -8.19 -0.09
C GLU A 42 -7.02 -7.30 -0.66
N LYS A 43 -7.62 -7.70 -1.78
CA LYS A 43 -8.79 -7.04 -2.37
C LYS A 43 -10.06 -7.57 -1.69
N THR A 44 -10.74 -6.72 -0.94
CA THR A 44 -11.94 -7.08 -0.15
C THR A 44 -13.16 -6.22 -0.49
#